data_AF-A0A6S6G838-F1
#
_entry.id   AF-A0A6S6G838-F1
#
_cell.length_a   1.000
_cell.length_b   1.000
_cell.length_c   1.000
_cell.angle_alpha   90.00
_cell.angle_beta   90.00
_cell.angle_gamma   90.00
#
_symmetry.space_group_name_H-M   'P 1'
#
loop_
_entity.id
_entity.type
_entity.pdbx_description
1 polymer ?
#
loop_
_entity_poly.entity_id
_entity_poly.type
_entity_poly.pdbx_seq_one_letter_code
_entity_poly.pdbx_strand_id
1 'polypeptide(L)'
;MSVTEVQRPLLREAYELVIDRWPDIIEPGAKTFHLDNGCNMRRLNEIHYPIERWFVGADFPAEIDAIIGSVEHYVFTGIHGALRNLTALRKADLDFEAFVSRFDGHPNFKVVSNAED
;
A
#
# COMPACT_ATOMS: atom_id res chain seq x y z
N MET A 1 10.61 21.52 -0.62
CA MET A 1 10.60 20.40 0.34
C MET A 1 11.81 19.54 0.04
N SER A 2 12.51 19.06 1.07
CA SER A 2 13.55 18.05 0.88
C SER A 2 12.90 16.69 0.63
N VAL A 3 13.36 15.96 -0.37
CA VAL A 3 12.92 14.60 -0.64
C VAL A 3 13.59 13.68 0.38
N THR A 4 12.82 12.78 0.99
CA THR A 4 13.34 11.78 1.92
C THR A 4 13.80 10.55 1.12
N GLU A 5 15.08 10.20 1.24
CA GLU A 5 15.60 8.99 0.63
C GLU A 5 15.16 7.78 1.46
N VAL A 6 14.53 6.80 0.81
CA VAL A 6 14.06 5.57 1.44
C VAL A 6 14.91 4.43 0.91
N GLN A 7 15.64 3.79 1.81
CA GLN A 7 16.45 2.61 1.47
C GLN A 7 15.51 1.48 1.04
N ARG A 8 15.80 0.86 -0.10
CA ARG A 8 14.98 -0.23 -0.64
C ARG A 8 14.73 -1.40 0.35
N PRO A 9 15.69 -1.82 1.19
CA PRO A 9 15.42 -2.82 2.23
C PRO A 9 14.39 -2.36 3.28
N LEU A 10 14.47 -1.10 3.73
CA LEU A 10 13.50 -0.52 4.67
C LEU A 10 12.11 -0.44 4.04
N LEU A 11 12.03 -0.07 2.76
CA LEU A 11 10.77 -0.05 2.02
C LEU A 11 10.17 -1.45 1.87
N ARG A 12 11.01 -2.48 1.66
CA ARG A 12 10.58 -3.87 1.61
C ARG A 12 10.00 -4.32 2.95
N GLU A 13 10.69 -4.02 4.05
CA GLU A 13 10.21 -4.35 5.39
C GLU A 13 8.85 -3.69 5.67
N ALA A 14 8.71 -2.39 5.42
CA ALA A 14 7.44 -1.69 5.61
C ALA A 14 6.32 -2.27 4.71
N TYR A 15 6.65 -2.61 3.45
CA TYR A 15 5.72 -3.23 2.53
C TYR A 15 5.24 -4.60 3.04
N GLU A 16 6.15 -5.46 3.46
CA GLU A 16 5.84 -6.79 3.99
C GLU A 16 4.97 -6.70 5.26
N LEU A 17 5.29 -5.77 6.17
CA LEU A 17 4.46 -5.50 7.36
C LEU A 17 3.03 -5.10 7.02
N VAL A 18 2.82 -4.28 5.98
CA VAL A 18 1.48 -3.91 5.51
C VAL A 18 0.80 -5.11 4.86
N ILE A 19 1.47 -5.77 3.92
CA ILE A 19 0.93 -6.92 3.17
C ILE A 19 0.48 -8.05 4.10
N ASP A 20 1.21 -8.30 5.18
CA ASP A 20 0.84 -9.31 6.19
C ASP A 20 -0.49 -9.04 6.90
N ARG A 21 -0.97 -7.78 6.88
CA ARG A 21 -2.29 -7.43 7.41
C ARG A 21 -3.43 -7.72 6.45
N TRP A 22 -3.14 -7.91 5.17
CA TRP A 22 -4.13 -8.22 4.15
C TRP A 22 -4.46 -9.72 4.11
N PRO A 23 -5.73 -10.10 3.87
CA PRO A 23 -6.10 -11.48 3.66
C PRO A 23 -5.50 -12.03 2.35
N ASP A 24 -5.37 -13.35 2.26
CA ASP A 24 -4.79 -14.00 1.07
C ASP A 24 -5.61 -13.76 -0.20
N ILE A 25 -6.92 -13.57 -0.06
CA ILE A 25 -7.85 -13.20 -1.14
C ILE A 25 -8.56 -11.92 -0.72
N ILE A 26 -8.50 -10.91 -1.59
CA ILE A 26 -9.07 -9.59 -1.39
C ILE A 26 -10.19 -9.40 -2.40
N GLU A 27 -11.37 -9.02 -1.92
CA GLU A 27 -12.58 -8.87 -2.72
C GLU A 27 -13.17 -7.47 -2.58
N PRO A 28 -13.74 -6.89 -3.66
CA PRO A 28 -14.33 -5.57 -3.62
C PRO A 28 -15.68 -5.54 -2.87
N GLY A 29 -16.36 -6.69 -2.80
CA GLY A 29 -17.75 -6.75 -2.35
C GLY A 29 -18.68 -5.99 -3.31
N ALA A 30 -19.74 -5.39 -2.76
CA ALA A 30 -20.64 -4.54 -3.54
C ALA A 30 -19.90 -3.30 -4.05
N LYS A 31 -19.87 -3.15 -5.38
CA LYS A 31 -19.33 -1.98 -6.08
C LYS A 31 -20.43 -0.96 -6.32
N THR A 32 -20.21 0.28 -5.92
CA THR A 32 -21.04 1.42 -6.37
C THR A 32 -20.17 2.44 -7.10
N PHE A 33 -20.65 2.95 -8.22
CA PHE A 33 -19.93 3.88 -9.07
C PHE A 33 -20.59 5.27 -9.00
N HIS A 34 -19.79 6.28 -8.74
CA HIS A 34 -20.20 7.68 -8.67
C HIS A 34 -19.88 8.39 -9.99
N LEU A 35 -20.56 9.52 -10.26
CA LEU A 35 -20.44 10.27 -11.52
C LEU A 35 -19.04 10.87 -11.76
N ASP A 36 -18.22 10.99 -10.72
CA ASP A 36 -16.83 11.47 -10.73
C ASP A 36 -15.79 10.35 -10.95
N ASN A 37 -16.23 9.19 -11.47
CA ASN A 37 -15.44 7.95 -11.59
C ASN A 37 -15.01 7.35 -10.24
N GLY A 38 -15.56 7.82 -9.11
CA GLY A 38 -15.38 7.18 -7.81
C GLY A 38 -15.95 5.76 -7.81
N CYS A 39 -15.18 4.79 -7.31
CA CYS A 39 -15.65 3.43 -7.11
C CYS A 39 -15.56 3.12 -5.61
N ASN A 40 -16.70 2.84 -4.99
CA ASN A 40 -16.76 2.39 -3.61
C ASN A 40 -16.88 0.86 -3.60
N MET A 41 -16.05 0.21 -2.78
CA MET A 41 -15.94 -1.24 -2.64
C MET A 41 -16.13 -1.59 -1.17
N ARG A 42 -17.36 -1.89 -0.76
CA ARG A 42 -17.71 -2.01 0.66
C ARG A 42 -16.83 -3.01 1.41
N ARG A 43 -16.62 -4.21 0.84
CA ARG A 43 -15.86 -5.26 1.52
C ARG A 43 -14.38 -4.90 1.64
N LEU A 44 -13.83 -4.28 0.60
CA LEU A 44 -12.46 -3.77 0.62
C LEU A 44 -12.28 -2.74 1.75
N ASN A 45 -13.22 -1.79 1.89
CA ASN A 45 -13.17 -0.77 2.93
C ASN A 45 -13.29 -1.37 4.35
N GLU A 46 -14.14 -2.39 4.53
CA GLU A 46 -14.26 -3.12 5.80
C GLU A 46 -12.96 -3.81 6.22
N ILE A 47 -12.17 -4.29 5.27
CA ILE A 47 -10.84 -4.90 5.50
C ILE A 47 -9.78 -3.81 5.72
N HIS A 48 -9.84 -2.72 4.97
CA HIS A 48 -8.86 -1.63 5.04
C HIS A 48 -8.89 -0.88 6.37
N TYR A 49 -10.06 -0.54 6.89
CA TYR A 49 -10.22 0.25 8.12
C TYR A 49 -9.45 -0.31 9.36
N PRO A 50 -9.48 -1.61 9.69
CA PRO A 50 -8.66 -2.14 10.78
C PRO A 50 -7.15 -2.09 10.50
N ILE A 51 -6.71 -2.16 9.24
CA ILE A 51 -5.29 -2.01 8.85
C ILE A 51 -4.84 -0.56 9.06
N GLU A 52 -5.69 0.40 8.65
CA GLU A 52 -5.44 1.83 8.86
C GLU A 52 -5.29 2.14 10.35
N ARG A 53 -6.24 1.68 11.17
CA ARG A 53 -6.15 1.85 12.64
C ARG A 53 -4.94 1.17 13.25
N TRP A 54 -4.49 0.06 12.69
CA TRP A 54 -3.32 -0.66 13.19
C TRP A 54 -2.05 0.18 13.04
N PHE A 55 -1.76 0.73 11.86
CA PHE A 55 -0.50 1.47 11.68
C PHE A 55 -0.50 2.80 12.46
N VAL A 56 -1.67 3.42 12.65
CA VAL A 56 -1.80 4.65 13.46
C VAL A 56 -1.56 4.39 14.95
N GLY A 57 -1.86 3.18 15.43
CA GLY A 57 -1.75 2.83 16.86
C GLY A 57 -0.54 1.96 17.21
N ALA A 58 0.27 1.55 16.24
CA ALA A 58 1.43 0.71 16.46
C ALA A 58 2.67 1.56 16.78
N ASP A 59 3.58 0.99 17.56
CA ASP A 59 4.86 1.60 17.90
C ASP A 59 5.94 1.00 17.00
N PHE A 60 6.33 1.73 15.96
CA PHE A 60 7.35 1.33 15.01
C PHE A 60 8.69 2.03 15.27
N PRO A 61 9.82 1.43 14.86
CA PRO A 61 11.07 2.18 14.73
C PRO A 61 10.85 3.44 13.89
N ALA A 62 11.50 4.56 14.26
CA ALA A 62 11.26 5.87 13.67
C ALA A 62 11.39 5.88 12.13
N GLU A 63 12.27 5.06 11.57
CA GLU A 63 12.49 4.93 10.12
C GLU A 63 11.29 4.28 9.41
N ILE A 64 10.67 3.27 10.03
CA ILE A 64 9.45 2.63 9.52
C ILE A 64 8.25 3.55 9.73
N ASP A 65 8.12 4.16 10.91
CA ASP A 65 7.03 5.08 11.22
C ASP A 65 6.94 6.24 10.21
N ALA A 66 8.10 6.74 9.76
CA ALA A 66 8.19 7.80 8.76
C ALA A 66 7.59 7.44 7.39
N ILE A 67 7.47 6.15 7.05
CA ILE A 67 7.03 5.69 5.72
C ILE A 67 5.78 4.80 5.74
N ILE A 68 5.46 4.16 6.87
CA ILE A 68 4.45 3.09 6.95
C ILE A 68 3.07 3.55 6.47
N GLY A 69 2.65 4.77 6.82
CA GLY A 69 1.36 5.33 6.38
C GLY A 69 1.31 5.56 4.87
N SER A 70 2.42 5.98 4.25
CA SER A 70 2.50 6.14 2.79
C SER A 70 2.56 4.80 2.07
N VAL A 71 3.27 3.82 2.62
CA VAL A 71 3.32 2.44 2.10
C VAL A 71 1.92 1.85 2.11
N GLU A 72 1.22 1.94 3.23
CA GLU A 72 -0.16 1.49 3.39
C GLU A 72 -1.07 2.12 2.33
N HIS A 73 -1.05 3.44 2.21
CA HIS A 73 -1.87 4.16 1.25
C HIS A 73 -1.64 3.70 -0.20
N TYR A 74 -0.38 3.47 -0.58
CA TYR A 74 -0.04 3.04 -1.94
C TYR A 74 -0.43 1.58 -2.20
N VAL A 75 -0.30 0.71 -1.20
CA VAL A 75 -0.82 -0.68 -1.26
C VAL A 75 -2.34 -0.66 -1.43
N PHE A 76 -3.07 0.08 -0.57
CA PHE A 76 -4.53 0.19 -0.64
C PHE A 76 -5.01 0.73 -1.99
N THR A 77 -4.45 1.83 -2.47
CA THR A 77 -4.84 2.42 -3.76
C THR A 77 -4.49 1.52 -4.95
N GLY A 78 -3.41 0.74 -4.86
CA GLY A 78 -3.06 -0.28 -5.84
C GLY A 78 -4.09 -1.42 -5.89
N ILE A 79 -4.43 -1.99 -4.72
CA ILE A 79 -5.47 -3.01 -4.57
C ILE A 79 -6.81 -2.50 -5.09
N HIS A 80 -7.21 -1.30 -4.67
CA HIS A 80 -8.45 -0.66 -5.11
C HIS A 80 -8.47 -0.51 -6.63
N GLY A 81 -7.40 0.02 -7.22
CA GLY A 81 -7.25 0.17 -8.66
C GLY A 81 -7.41 -1.15 -9.43
N ALA A 82 -6.75 -2.21 -8.96
CA ALA A 82 -6.87 -3.55 -9.55
C ALA A 82 -8.30 -4.10 -9.45
N LEU A 83 -8.91 -4.00 -8.26
CA LEU A 83 -10.25 -4.49 -7.98
C LEU A 83 -11.37 -3.70 -8.70
N ARG A 84 -11.07 -2.60 -9.39
CA ARG A 84 -12.05 -1.96 -10.29
C ARG A 84 -12.47 -2.95 -11.39
N ASN A 85 -11.51 -3.66 -11.96
CA ASN A 85 -11.71 -4.57 -13.08
C ASN A 85 -11.73 -6.05 -12.66
N LEU A 86 -11.24 -6.37 -11.46
CA LEU A 86 -11.24 -7.73 -10.93
C LEU A 86 -12.41 -7.98 -9.98
N THR A 87 -12.77 -9.25 -9.81
CA THR A 87 -13.71 -9.73 -8.79
C THR A 87 -13.01 -10.22 -7.53
N ALA A 88 -11.74 -10.62 -7.65
CA ALA A 88 -10.85 -10.99 -6.55
C ALA A 88 -9.40 -10.70 -6.94
N LEU A 89 -8.55 -10.45 -5.95
CA LEU A 89 -7.11 -10.29 -6.07
C LEU A 89 -6.44 -11.16 -5.03
N ARG A 90 -5.44 -11.97 -5.41
CA ARG A 90 -4.68 -12.73 -4.42
C ARG A 90 -3.55 -11.85 -3.89
N LYS A 91 -3.30 -11.90 -2.59
CA LYS A 91 -2.17 -11.21 -1.96
C LYS A 91 -0.83 -11.55 -2.63
N ALA A 92 -0.66 -12.82 -3.03
CA ALA A 92 0.54 -13.29 -3.73
C ALA A 92 0.72 -12.70 -5.15
N ASP A 93 -0.32 -12.07 -5.73
CA ASP A 93 -0.22 -11.37 -7.01
C ASP A 93 0.26 -9.91 -6.83
N LEU A 94 0.42 -9.44 -5.59
CA LEU A 94 0.99 -8.14 -5.28
C LEU A 94 2.51 -8.22 -5.39
N ASP A 95 3.06 -7.50 -6.35
CA ASP A 95 4.49 -7.51 -6.66
C ASP A 95 5.19 -6.30 -6.03
N PHE A 96 6.27 -6.56 -5.29
CA PHE A 96 7.05 -5.51 -4.63
C PHE A 96 7.73 -4.59 -5.66
N GLU A 97 8.18 -5.11 -6.80
CA GLU A 97 8.88 -4.31 -7.80
C GLU A 97 7.96 -3.29 -8.48
N ALA A 98 6.75 -3.73 -8.83
CA ALA A 98 5.68 -2.85 -9.31
C ALA A 98 5.29 -1.80 -8.26
N PHE A 99 5.26 -2.19 -6.98
CA PHE A 99 5.02 -1.26 -5.87
C PHE A 99 6.13 -0.20 -5.76
N VAL A 100 7.41 -0.60 -5.79
CA VAL A 100 8.56 0.31 -5.73
C VAL A 100 8.49 1.36 -6.83
N SER A 101 8.20 0.95 -8.07
CA SER A 101 8.07 1.87 -9.20
C SER A 101 6.96 2.91 -8.98
N ARG A 102 5.86 2.53 -8.32
CA ARG A 102 4.78 3.46 -7.99
C ARG A 102 5.15 4.37 -6.82
N PHE A 103 5.78 3.82 -5.79
CA PHE A 103 6.19 4.56 -4.59
C PHE A 103 7.28 5.60 -4.89
N ASP A 104 8.19 5.31 -5.82
CA ASP A 104 9.23 6.26 -6.27
C ASP A 104 8.64 7.49 -6.99
N GLY A 105 7.38 7.42 -7.43
CA GLY A 105 6.62 8.57 -7.92
C GLY A 105 6.06 9.49 -6.83
N HIS A 106 6.27 9.18 -5.54
CA HIS A 106 5.77 9.98 -4.42
C HIS A 106 6.53 11.33 -4.33
N PRO A 107 5.84 12.48 -4.18
CA PRO A 107 6.50 13.79 -4.23
C PRO A 107 7.51 14.04 -3.10
N ASN A 108 7.39 13.31 -1.98
CA ASN A 108 8.24 13.47 -0.81
C ASN A 108 9.26 12.34 -0.59
N PHE A 109 9.21 11.26 -1.38
CA PHE A 109 10.11 10.11 -1.21
C PHE A 109 10.85 9.81 -2.50
N LYS A 110 12.06 9.27 -2.36
CA LYS A 110 12.81 8.69 -3.47
C LYS A 110 13.40 7.37 -3.01
N VAL A 111 13.15 6.31 -3.77
CA VAL A 111 13.70 4.99 -3.45
C VAL A 111 15.15 4.96 -3.93
N VAL A 112 16.06 4.61 -3.02
CA VAL A 112 17.47 4.44 -3.33
C VAL A 112 17.83 2.97 -3.18
N SER A 113 18.52 2.43 -4.19
CA SER A 113 19.21 1.15 -4.08
C SER A 113 20.43 1.35 -3.19
N ASN A 114 20.74 0.39 -2.32
CA ASN A 114 22.03 0.40 -1.65
C ASN A 114 23.13 0.46 -2.74
N ALA A 115 24.12 1.33 -2.55
CA ALA A 115 25.26 1.44 -3.43
C ALA A 115 26.19 0.24 -3.19
N GLU A 116 25.85 -0.92 -3.73
CA GLU A 116 26.68 -2.12 -3.84
C GLU A 116 25.96 -3.14 -4.76
N ASP A 117 25.93 -2.82 -6.06
CA ASP A 117 25.77 -3.75 -7.18
C ASP A 117 26.90 -3.48 -8.19
#